data_AF-V9GH83-F1
#
_entry.id   AF-V9GH83-F1
#
_cell.length_a   1.000
_cell.length_b   1.000
_cell.length_c   1.000
_cell.angle_alpha   90.00
_cell.angle_beta   90.00
_cell.angle_gamma   90.00
#
_symmetry.space_group_name_H-M   'P 1'
#
loop_
_entity.id
_entity.type
_entity.pdbx_description
1 polymer ?
#
loop_
_entity_poly.entity_id
_entity_poly.type
_entity_poly.pdbx_seq_one_letter_code
_entity_poly.pdbx_strand_id
1 'polypeptide(L)' 'MMFQTRFILRLMLIGGGLLLVFACMFAFSKNVSAHGYINDPASRAIQCKNGLNTNCGPIIYEPRAWKG' A
#
# COMPACT_ATOMS: atom_id res chain seq x y z
N MET A 1 27.36 28.62 -29.77
CA MET A 1 26.42 28.75 -28.63
C MET A 1 25.15 27.90 -28.74
N MET A 2 24.55 27.71 -29.94
CA MET A 2 23.28 26.96 -30.10
C MET A 2 23.32 25.49 -29.65
N PHE A 3 24.45 24.78 -29.78
CA PHE A 3 24.53 23.35 -29.43
C PHE A 3 24.35 23.09 -27.92
N GLN A 4 24.95 23.95 -27.09
CA GLN A 4 24.83 23.87 -25.62
C GLN A 4 23.40 24.17 -25.15
N THR A 5 22.72 25.13 -25.78
CA THR A 5 21.34 25.49 -25.41
C THR A 5 20.35 24.37 -25.68
N ARG A 6 20.51 23.63 -26.80
CA ARG A 6 19.64 22.48 -27.12
C ARG A 6 19.89 21.29 -26.21
N PHE A 7 21.14 21.12 -25.75
CA PHE A 7 21.50 20.05 -24.81
C PHE A 7 20.91 20.32 -23.41
N ILE A 8 21.05 21.56 -22.92
CA ILE A 8 20.48 22.00 -21.63
C ILE A 8 18.95 21.90 -21.66
N LEU A 9 18.30 22.31 -22.75
CA LEU A 9 16.85 22.19 -22.89
C LEU A 9 16.37 20.74 -22.82
N ARG A 10 17.08 19.79 -23.46
CA ARG A 10 16.76 18.36 -23.37
C ARG A 10 16.94 17.81 -21.96
N LEU A 11 18.01 18.22 -21.26
CA LEU A 11 18.24 17.86 -19.86
C LEU A 11 17.11 18.37 -18.94
N MET A 12 16.66 19.60 -19.15
CA MET A 12 15.55 20.18 -18.37
C MET A 12 14.22 19.47 -18.65
N LEU A 13 13.94 19.10 -19.90
CA LEU A 13 12.73 18.35 -20.26
C LEU A 13 12.72 16.95 -19.64
N ILE A 14 13.85 16.26 -19.65
CA ILE A 14 13.97 14.92 -19.05
C ILE A 14 13.88 15.00 -17.52
N GLY A 15 14.63 15.93 -16.90
CA GLY A 15 14.61 16.12 -15.45
C GLY A 15 13.24 16.55 -14.92
N GLY A 16 12.59 17.49 -15.60
CA GLY A 16 11.24 17.94 -15.28
C GLY A 16 10.19 16.83 -15.48
N GLY A 17 10.29 16.07 -16.56
CA GLY A 17 9.43 14.91 -16.80
C GLY A 17 9.58 13.83 -15.72
N LEU A 18 10.81 13.54 -15.29
CA LEU A 18 11.07 12.55 -14.23
C LEU A 18 10.49 13.00 -12.88
N LEU A 19 10.68 14.27 -12.52
CA LEU A 19 10.09 14.85 -11.30
C LEU A 19 8.56 14.82 -11.32
N LEU A 20 7.94 15.10 -12.46
CA LEU A 20 6.49 15.04 -12.62
C LEU A 20 5.95 13.62 -12.41
N VAL A 21 6.59 12.62 -13.02
CA VAL A 21 6.21 11.20 -12.84
C VAL A 21 6.32 10.79 -11.37
N PHE A 22 7.41 11.15 -10.70
CA PHE A 22 7.57 10.88 -9.26
C PHE A 22 6.46 11.53 -8.43
N ALA A 23 6.13 12.80 -8.68
CA ALA A 23 5.05 13.50 -8.00
C ALA A 23 3.70 12.80 -8.21
N CYS A 24 3.41 12.33 -9.42
CA CYS A 24 2.21 11.56 -9.71
C CYS A 24 2.16 10.24 -8.94
N MET A 25 3.27 9.50 -8.83
CA MET A 25 3.29 8.24 -8.06
C MET A 25 2.92 8.46 -6.58
N PHE A 26 3.40 9.55 -5.97
CA PHE A 26 3.02 9.89 -4.60
C PHE A 26 1.56 10.34 -4.49
N ALA A 27 1.07 11.15 -5.45
CA ALA A 27 -0.31 11.64 -5.46
C ALA A 27 -1.34 10.51 -5.59
N PHE A 28 -1.01 9.43 -6.30
CA PHE A 28 -1.90 8.27 -6.51
C PHE A 28 -1.53 7.05 -5.65
N SER A 29 -0.64 7.19 -4.67
CA SER A 29 -0.29 6.10 -3.78
C SER A 29 -1.50 5.70 -2.92
N LYS A 30 -2.00 4.48 -3.12
CA LYS A 30 -3.07 3.90 -2.29
C LYS A 30 -2.43 3.17 -1.11
N ASN A 31 -2.84 3.55 0.11
CA ASN A 31 -2.51 2.81 1.32
C ASN A 31 -3.25 1.46 1.32
N VAL A 32 -2.52 0.38 1.01
CA VAL A 32 -3.05 -0.99 1.16
C VAL A 32 -2.65 -1.52 2.52
N SER A 33 -3.62 -1.81 3.38
CA SER A 33 -3.37 -2.49 4.66
C SER A 33 -3.27 -3.99 4.42
N ALA A 34 -2.05 -4.55 4.51
CA ALA A 34 -1.84 -6.00 4.42
C ALA A 34 -2.39 -6.76 5.64
N HIS A 35 -2.72 -6.04 6.71
CA HIS A 35 -3.32 -6.57 7.91
C HIS A 35 -4.84 -6.40 7.84
N GLY A 36 -5.53 -7.46 7.45
CA GLY A 36 -6.98 -7.51 7.34
C GLY A 36 -7.53 -8.81 7.87
N TYR A 37 -8.84 -8.83 8.12
CA TYR A 37 -9.60 -10.05 8.37
C TYR A 37 -10.86 -9.98 7.51
N ILE A 38 -11.37 -11.13 7.09
CA ILE A 38 -12.61 -11.19 6.32
C ILE A 38 -13.75 -11.09 7.33
N ASN A 39 -14.61 -10.08 7.18
CA ASN A 39 -15.78 -9.83 8.01
C ASN A 39 -17.08 -10.34 7.38
N ASP A 40 -17.12 -10.47 6.04
CA ASP A 40 -18.25 -11.02 5.30
C ASP A 40 -17.76 -11.90 4.13
N PRO A 41 -17.99 -13.23 4.17
CA PRO A 41 -18.46 -14.01 5.32
C PRO A 41 -17.44 -13.96 6.47
N ALA A 42 -17.92 -13.92 7.72
CA ALA A 42 -17.04 -13.76 8.88
C ALA A 42 -15.97 -14.86 8.95
N SER A 43 -14.69 -14.47 8.95
CA SER A 43 -13.56 -15.40 9.06
C SER A 43 -13.51 -16.08 10.42
N ARG A 44 -12.84 -17.25 10.50
CA ARG A 44 -12.60 -17.97 11.76
C ARG A 44 -12.01 -17.09 12.86
N ALA A 45 -11.10 -16.17 12.51
CA ALA A 45 -10.49 -15.24 13.46
C ALA A 45 -11.53 -14.29 14.09
N ILE A 46 -12.48 -13.79 13.30
CA ILE A 46 -13.58 -12.93 13.80
C ILE A 46 -14.63 -13.74 14.55
N GLN A 47 -14.97 -14.93 14.07
CA GLN A 47 -15.85 -15.82 14.81
C GLN A 47 -15.26 -16.19 16.19
N CYS A 48 -13.94 -16.40 16.27
CA CYS A 48 -13.21 -16.60 17.52
C CYS A 48 -13.26 -15.38 18.44
N LYS A 49 -13.05 -14.17 17.90
CA LYS A 49 -13.20 -12.93 18.68
C LYS A 49 -14.64 -12.73 19.18
N ASN A 50 -15.62 -13.07 18.37
CA ASN A 50 -17.04 -12.94 18.71
C ASN A 50 -17.54 -14.06 19.63
N GLY A 51 -16.68 -15.00 20.03
CA GLY A 51 -17.04 -16.11 20.91
C GLY A 51 -17.89 -17.20 20.24
N LEU A 52 -18.04 -17.18 18.91
CA LEU A 52 -18.76 -18.19 18.15
C LEU A 52 -17.96 -19.50 18.01
N ASN A 53 -16.63 -19.40 18.04
CA ASN A 53 -15.72 -20.54 18.03
C ASN A 53 -14.98 -20.67 19.37
N THR A 54 -14.80 -21.91 19.84
CA THR A 54 -14.00 -22.26 21.02
C THR A 54 -12.62 -22.77 20.62
N ASN A 55 -11.67 -22.85 21.57
CA ASN A 55 -10.28 -23.30 21.33
C ASN A 55 -9.53 -22.44 20.30
N CYS A 56 -9.70 -21.13 20.38
CA CYS A 56 -9.14 -20.18 19.41
C CYS A 56 -7.70 -19.73 19.74
N GLY A 57 -7.18 -20.02 20.93
CA GLY A 57 -5.86 -19.56 21.35
C GLY A 57 -5.77 -18.02 21.35
N PRO A 58 -4.58 -17.44 21.13
CA PRO A 58 -4.37 -15.99 21.26
C PRO A 58 -5.00 -15.14 20.13
N ILE A 59 -5.54 -15.76 19.06
CA ILE A 59 -6.13 -15.03 17.91
C ILE A 59 -7.35 -14.18 18.29
N ILE A 60 -7.96 -14.43 19.45
CA ILE A 60 -9.07 -13.65 20.00
C ILE A 60 -8.65 -12.21 20.33
N TYR A 61 -7.39 -12.01 20.72
CA TYR A 61 -6.84 -10.71 21.09
C TYR A 61 -6.43 -9.91 19.85
N GLU A 62 -5.95 -10.59 18.82
CA GLU A 62 -5.48 -9.98 17.57
C GLU A 62 -6.00 -10.71 16.31
N PRO A 63 -7.28 -10.54 15.92
CA PRO A 63 -7.85 -11.27 14.77
C PRO A 63 -7.22 -10.89 13.43
N ARG A 64 -6.53 -9.74 13.39
CA ARG A 64 -5.84 -9.18 12.23
C ARG A 64 -4.37 -9.63 12.16
N ALA A 65 -3.88 -10.36 13.17
CA ALA A 65 -2.53 -10.90 13.19
C ALA A 65 -2.45 -12.17 12.33
N TRP A 66 -2.62 -12.01 11.01
CA TRP A 66 -2.17 -13.02 10.05
C TRP A 66 -0.68 -12.80 9.83
N LYS A 67 0.16 -13.54 10.57
CA LYS A 67 1.41 -14.04 9.98
C LYS A 67 1.10 -15.47 9.54
N GLY A 68 1.26 -15.72 8.25
CA GLY A 68 1.18 -17.08 7.70
C GLY A 68 2.18 -18.01 8.37
#